data_AF-A0A2E7BVL3-F1
#
_entry.id   AF-A0A2E7BVL3-F1
#
_cell.length_a   1.000
_cell.length_b   1.000
_cell.length_c   1.000
_cell.angle_alpha   90.00
_cell.angle_beta   90.00
_cell.angle_gamma   90.00
#
_symmetry.space_group_name_H-M   'P 1'
#
loop_
_entity.id
_entity.type
_entity.pdbx_description
1 polymer ?
#
loop_
_entity_poly.entity_id
_entity_poly.type
_entity_poly.pdbx_seq_one_letter_code
_entity_poly.pdbx_strand_id
1 'polypeptide(L)'
;MTWFQGEGQALGAGRLHPAGSVTDQDLLGQLKLYRKRIASTYRGLKGSELAELPPGEFHVSPKVDGELWYLVKYAGTVALIASNGRILRGDLPLLKEAGAGFATRATDGVVLAGELFGLSGEGRPRVGDVAALLGGGGEIARLGYQAFDVVSVADHGAPPEAYSERYAELERLLAGGKRVKAIKTTVTADPAEIKGLYEAYVESGKAEGLVLRSGAGRIYKVKPSFSLDCVVLGFTERSEDPQQARSLLLGLVREDGSVQLVGGCGNLGSDEDRKALKASLEPLVVPSRFRQVSGSGAMYRLVQPWVVVEVECTDLQAMDSAGDPIERWAIELGDEEGWRPLCRVASVSLIHPRIQRVRSDKVADSVDARLAQVAERCLVLGQDQQAASKDLPASEAQRREVYTKTSKDKVSVRKLLVWKTNKEDVDTDYPAFVVHWTDYSPGRSKPLKRTVRLAANEAEATQIADDLIESNIKKGWQRADSA
;
A
#
# COMPACT_ATOMS: atom_id res chain seq x y z
N MET A 1 -34.60 5.93 -9.18
CA MET A 1 -33.33 6.52 -9.66
C MET A 1 -32.29 5.41 -9.74
N THR A 2 -31.47 5.37 -10.78
CA THR A 2 -30.42 4.35 -10.91
C THR A 2 -29.25 4.75 -10.01
N TRP A 3 -28.96 3.96 -8.98
CA TRP A 3 -27.88 4.20 -8.00
C TRP A 3 -26.48 3.82 -8.52
N PHE A 4 -26.41 3.45 -9.80
CA PHE A 4 -25.19 3.13 -10.52
C PHE A 4 -25.26 3.54 -11.99
N GLN A 5 -24.11 3.57 -12.66
CA GLN A 5 -23.91 3.95 -14.05
C GLN A 5 -22.90 3.04 -14.77
N GLY A 6 -22.74 3.26 -16.07
CA GLY A 6 -21.76 2.59 -16.91
C GLY A 6 -22.20 1.22 -17.41
N GLU A 7 -21.63 0.81 -18.55
CA GLU A 7 -21.84 -0.53 -19.09
C GLU A 7 -20.99 -1.55 -18.33
N GLY A 8 -21.63 -2.59 -17.80
CA GLY A 8 -20.94 -3.69 -17.14
C GLY A 8 -20.52 -4.77 -18.13
N GLN A 9 -19.30 -5.28 -17.98
CA GLN A 9 -18.79 -6.44 -18.71
C GLN A 9 -19.64 -7.68 -18.36
N ALA A 10 -20.01 -8.45 -19.38
CA ALA A 10 -20.74 -9.70 -19.18
C ALA A 10 -19.90 -10.71 -18.39
N LEU A 11 -20.52 -11.38 -17.42
CA LEU A 11 -19.90 -12.37 -16.57
C LEU A 11 -20.86 -13.55 -16.40
N GLY A 12 -20.93 -14.41 -17.41
CA GLY A 12 -22.01 -15.40 -17.55
C GLY A 12 -23.38 -14.70 -17.61
N ALA A 13 -24.31 -15.09 -16.73
CA ALA A 13 -25.63 -14.45 -16.60
C ALA A 13 -25.62 -13.18 -15.72
N GLY A 14 -24.46 -12.79 -15.20
CA GLY A 14 -24.27 -11.56 -14.44
C GLY A 14 -23.48 -10.50 -15.20
N ARG A 15 -23.20 -9.40 -14.52
CA ARG A 15 -22.37 -8.30 -15.02
C ARG A 15 -21.45 -7.78 -13.93
N LEU A 16 -20.23 -7.45 -14.32
CA LEU A 16 -19.26 -6.71 -13.53
C LEU A 16 -19.14 -5.28 -14.08
N HIS A 17 -19.55 -4.30 -13.30
CA HIS A 17 -19.36 -2.88 -13.62
C HIS A 17 -18.00 -2.40 -13.08
N PRO A 18 -17.29 -1.54 -13.84
CA PRO A 18 -15.95 -1.08 -13.48
C PRO A 18 -15.93 -0.18 -12.23
N ALA A 19 -14.73 0.20 -11.78
CA ALA A 19 -14.59 1.13 -10.65
C ALA A 19 -15.29 2.47 -10.95
N GLY A 20 -15.82 3.12 -9.92
CA GLY A 20 -16.59 4.37 -10.07
C GLY A 20 -18.00 4.23 -10.62
N SER A 21 -18.53 3.00 -10.72
CA SER A 21 -19.88 2.77 -11.25
C SER A 21 -21.01 3.12 -10.27
N VAL A 22 -20.76 3.18 -8.96
CA VAL A 22 -21.77 3.61 -7.98
C VAL A 22 -21.95 5.13 -8.07
N THR A 23 -23.17 5.59 -8.35
CA THR A 23 -23.50 7.02 -8.47
C THR A 23 -23.98 7.62 -7.15
N ASP A 24 -24.57 6.79 -6.29
CA ASP A 24 -24.96 7.19 -4.94
C ASP A 24 -23.73 7.43 -4.05
N GLN A 25 -23.50 8.70 -3.73
CA GLN A 25 -22.31 9.12 -2.98
C GLN A 25 -22.38 8.76 -1.50
N ASP A 26 -23.58 8.63 -0.93
CA ASP A 26 -23.76 8.27 0.48
C ASP A 26 -23.42 6.81 0.69
N LEU A 27 -23.94 5.93 -0.19
CA LEU A 27 -23.58 4.51 -0.20
C LEU A 27 -22.07 4.34 -0.43
N LEU A 28 -21.51 4.94 -1.49
CA LEU A 28 -20.07 4.80 -1.78
C LEU A 28 -19.19 5.36 -0.65
N GLY A 29 -19.60 6.49 -0.07
CA GLY A 29 -18.94 7.11 1.09
C GLY A 29 -18.92 6.18 2.29
N GLN A 30 -20.06 5.54 2.61
CA GLN A 30 -20.17 4.57 3.69
C GLN A 30 -19.21 3.37 3.51
N LEU A 31 -19.14 2.81 2.31
CA LEU A 31 -18.25 1.68 2.01
C LEU A 31 -16.77 2.07 2.17
N LYS A 32 -16.38 3.23 1.64
CA LYS A 32 -15.01 3.75 1.76
C LYS A 32 -14.64 4.05 3.21
N LEU A 33 -15.54 4.66 3.97
CA LEU A 33 -15.35 4.96 5.39
C LEU A 33 -15.16 3.68 6.22
N TYR A 34 -15.96 2.65 5.96
CA TYR A 34 -15.79 1.35 6.60
C TYR A 34 -14.39 0.76 6.35
N ARG A 35 -13.97 0.71 5.07
CA ARG A 35 -12.63 0.18 4.70
C ARG A 35 -11.53 0.95 5.42
N LYS A 36 -11.59 2.28 5.41
CA LYS A 36 -10.59 3.15 6.07
C LYS A 36 -10.54 2.90 7.59
N ARG A 37 -11.71 2.85 8.25
CA ARG A 37 -11.82 2.60 9.69
C ARG A 37 -11.20 1.27 10.06
N ILE A 38 -11.64 0.19 9.43
CA ILE A 38 -11.19 -1.17 9.76
C ILE A 38 -9.71 -1.38 9.43
N ALA A 39 -9.22 -0.84 8.30
CA ALA A 39 -7.80 -0.89 7.97
C ALA A 39 -6.91 -0.26 9.06
N SER A 40 -7.38 0.82 9.69
CA SER A 40 -6.65 1.49 10.78
C SER A 40 -6.73 0.78 12.13
N THR A 41 -7.70 -0.12 12.33
CA THR A 41 -7.92 -0.82 13.62
C THR A 41 -7.09 -2.10 13.75
N TYR A 42 -6.67 -2.70 12.64
CA TYR A 42 -5.97 -3.98 12.66
C TYR A 42 -4.60 -3.90 13.34
N ARG A 43 -4.34 -4.87 14.21
CA ARG A 43 -3.01 -5.15 14.76
C ARG A 43 -2.49 -6.47 14.20
N GLY A 44 -1.30 -6.44 13.61
CA GLY A 44 -0.61 -7.67 13.21
C GLY A 44 -0.09 -8.39 14.44
N LEU A 45 -0.19 -9.72 14.43
CA LEU A 45 0.38 -10.60 15.44
C LEU A 45 0.93 -11.85 14.74
N LYS A 46 2.06 -12.37 15.19
CA LYS A 46 2.56 -13.67 14.74
C LYS A 46 1.92 -14.81 15.54
N GLY A 47 1.91 -16.02 14.97
CA GLY A 47 1.48 -17.21 15.72
C GLY A 47 2.26 -17.42 17.02
N SER A 48 3.56 -17.09 17.02
CA SER A 48 4.43 -17.16 18.21
C SER A 48 4.09 -16.14 19.29
N GLU A 49 3.36 -15.08 18.95
CA GLU A 49 3.04 -13.95 19.85
C GLU A 49 1.62 -14.08 20.43
N LEU A 50 0.91 -15.20 20.21
CA LEU A 50 -0.45 -15.43 20.73
C LEU A 50 -0.56 -15.29 22.25
N ALA A 51 0.52 -15.57 22.98
CA ALA A 51 0.59 -15.39 24.44
C ALA A 51 0.54 -13.91 24.88
N GLU A 52 0.77 -12.96 23.97
CA GLU A 52 0.74 -11.51 24.25
C GLU A 52 -0.67 -10.91 24.12
N LEU A 53 -1.67 -11.72 23.73
CA LEU A 53 -3.04 -11.26 23.65
C LEU A 53 -3.54 -10.79 25.02
N PRO A 54 -4.25 -9.64 25.10
CA PRO A 54 -4.84 -9.21 26.34
C PRO A 54 -5.89 -10.24 26.81
N PRO A 55 -6.10 -10.38 28.13
CA PRO A 55 -7.16 -11.24 28.64
C PRO A 55 -8.53 -10.75 28.18
N GLY A 56 -9.44 -11.68 27.92
CA GLY A 56 -10.82 -11.38 27.54
C GLY A 56 -11.36 -12.35 26.48
N GLU A 57 -12.64 -12.20 26.17
CA GLU A 57 -13.30 -12.98 25.14
C GLU A 57 -12.93 -12.48 23.73
N PHE A 58 -12.67 -13.42 22.84
CA PHE A 58 -12.41 -13.20 21.43
C PHE A 58 -13.39 -13.97 20.55
N HIS A 59 -13.85 -13.28 19.52
CA HIS A 59 -14.47 -13.91 18.36
C HIS A 59 -13.38 -14.23 17.33
N VAL A 60 -13.07 -15.52 17.18
CA VAL A 60 -11.98 -16.04 16.36
C VAL A 60 -12.53 -16.62 15.07
N SER A 61 -12.08 -16.10 13.94
CA SER A 61 -12.50 -16.55 12.61
C SER A 61 -11.27 -16.82 11.73
N PRO A 62 -11.32 -17.78 10.79
CA PRO A 62 -10.25 -17.94 9.82
C PRO A 62 -10.15 -16.69 8.94
N LYS A 63 -8.93 -16.27 8.61
CA LYS A 63 -8.72 -15.22 7.61
C LYS A 63 -8.91 -15.83 6.22
N VAL A 64 -10.01 -15.46 5.57
CA VAL A 64 -10.24 -15.77 4.15
C VAL A 64 -9.31 -14.90 3.31
N ASP A 65 -8.71 -15.51 2.29
CA ASP A 65 -7.79 -14.88 1.35
C ASP A 65 -8.57 -14.62 0.05
N GLY A 66 -9.16 -13.43 -0.04
CA GLY A 66 -10.01 -13.00 -1.14
C GLY A 66 -9.96 -11.49 -1.31
N GLU A 67 -11.06 -10.90 -1.76
CA GLU A 67 -11.21 -9.44 -1.85
C GLU A 67 -12.34 -8.95 -0.95
N LEU A 68 -12.15 -7.79 -0.30
CA LEU A 68 -13.20 -7.10 0.45
C LEU A 68 -14.30 -6.60 -0.50
N TRP A 69 -15.49 -7.14 -0.33
CA TRP A 69 -16.72 -6.72 -1.01
C TRP A 69 -17.86 -6.53 0.00
N TYR A 70 -18.91 -5.85 -0.42
CA TYR A 70 -20.06 -5.54 0.39
C TYR A 70 -21.32 -6.11 -0.24
N LEU A 71 -22.00 -7.00 0.47
CA LEU A 71 -23.33 -7.47 0.07
C LEU A 71 -24.36 -6.42 0.50
N VAL A 72 -25.05 -5.84 -0.48
CA VAL A 72 -25.98 -4.75 -0.24
C VAL A 72 -27.39 -5.13 -0.66
N LYS A 73 -28.37 -4.67 0.12
CA LYS A 73 -29.77 -4.57 -0.30
C LYS A 73 -30.07 -3.08 -0.45
N TYR A 74 -30.20 -2.60 -1.68
CA TYR A 74 -30.32 -1.18 -2.00
C TYR A 74 -31.33 -0.97 -3.13
N ALA A 75 -32.29 -0.06 -2.92
CA ALA A 75 -33.38 0.24 -3.86
C ALA A 75 -34.08 -1.03 -4.39
N GLY A 76 -34.44 -1.95 -3.50
CA GLY A 76 -35.09 -3.22 -3.80
C GLY A 76 -34.18 -4.28 -4.42
N THR A 77 -32.93 -3.96 -4.75
CA THR A 77 -32.00 -4.85 -5.46
C THR A 77 -30.89 -5.39 -4.57
N VAL A 78 -30.40 -6.59 -4.87
CA VAL A 78 -29.21 -7.15 -4.22
C VAL A 78 -28.03 -7.10 -5.18
N ALA A 79 -26.89 -6.65 -4.68
CA ALA A 79 -25.63 -6.62 -5.41
C ALA A 79 -24.46 -6.85 -4.46
N LEU A 80 -23.31 -7.17 -5.03
CA LEU A 80 -22.02 -7.03 -4.36
C LEU A 80 -21.34 -5.76 -4.89
N ILE A 81 -20.82 -4.93 -3.98
CA ILE A 81 -20.11 -3.69 -4.34
C ILE A 81 -18.72 -3.74 -3.74
N ALA A 82 -17.69 -3.32 -4.48
CA ALA A 82 -16.34 -3.13 -3.94
C ALA A 82 -16.14 -1.68 -3.46
N SER A 83 -15.20 -1.46 -2.54
CA SER A 83 -14.91 -0.12 -1.98
C SER A 83 -14.51 0.95 -3.02
N ASN A 84 -14.01 0.55 -4.20
CA ASN A 84 -13.71 1.44 -5.33
C ASN A 84 -14.92 1.67 -6.26
N GLY A 85 -16.10 1.16 -5.92
CA GLY A 85 -17.33 1.33 -6.69
C GLY A 85 -17.51 0.35 -7.86
N ARG A 86 -16.71 -0.73 -7.95
CA ARG A 86 -17.07 -1.87 -8.81
C ARG A 86 -18.36 -2.50 -8.31
N ILE A 87 -19.19 -3.00 -9.22
CA ILE A 87 -20.49 -3.61 -8.89
C ILE A 87 -20.62 -4.95 -9.59
N LEU A 88 -20.95 -5.98 -8.83
CA LEU A 88 -21.29 -7.31 -9.33
C LEU A 88 -22.80 -7.53 -9.13
N ARG A 89 -23.51 -7.70 -10.25
CA ARG A 89 -24.99 -7.82 -10.27
C ARG A 89 -25.49 -8.84 -11.29
N GLY A 90 -26.77 -9.16 -11.23
CA GLY A 90 -27.44 -10.07 -12.17
C GLY A 90 -27.50 -11.51 -11.67
N ASP A 91 -27.64 -12.44 -12.59
CA ASP A 91 -28.10 -13.81 -12.34
C ASP A 91 -26.97 -14.79 -11.97
N LEU A 92 -26.03 -14.34 -11.14
CA LEU A 92 -24.90 -15.15 -10.67
C LEU A 92 -25.34 -16.13 -9.59
N PRO A 93 -24.76 -17.35 -9.51
CA PRO A 93 -25.15 -18.34 -8.51
C PRO A 93 -25.18 -17.82 -7.07
N LEU A 94 -24.16 -17.06 -6.66
CA LEU A 94 -24.09 -16.47 -5.32
C LEU A 94 -25.13 -15.35 -5.11
N LEU A 95 -25.45 -14.56 -6.13
CA LEU A 95 -26.43 -13.48 -6.04
C LEU A 95 -27.88 -14.00 -6.12
N LYS A 96 -28.12 -15.08 -6.85
CA LYS A 96 -29.38 -15.83 -6.81
C LYS A 96 -29.64 -16.39 -5.41
N GLU A 97 -28.60 -16.97 -4.79
CA GLU A 97 -28.69 -17.44 -3.41
C GLU A 97 -28.95 -16.29 -2.43
N ALA A 98 -28.23 -15.17 -2.56
CA ALA A 98 -28.48 -13.97 -1.77
C ALA A 98 -29.90 -13.42 -1.99
N GLY A 99 -30.41 -13.47 -3.22
CA GLY A 99 -31.78 -13.11 -3.57
C GLY A 99 -32.83 -13.96 -2.87
N ALA A 100 -32.63 -15.28 -2.82
CA ALA A 100 -33.57 -16.21 -2.20
C ALA A 100 -33.51 -16.20 -0.66
N GLY A 101 -32.33 -15.95 -0.08
CA GLY A 101 -32.10 -15.94 1.36
C GLY A 101 -32.03 -14.53 1.94
N PHE A 102 -30.88 -13.87 1.77
CA PHE A 102 -30.60 -12.55 2.33
C PHE A 102 -31.68 -11.51 2.00
N ALA A 103 -32.10 -11.41 0.74
CA ALA A 103 -33.03 -10.36 0.30
C ALA A 103 -34.44 -10.46 0.91
N THR A 104 -34.83 -11.63 1.44
CA THR A 104 -36.14 -11.84 2.08
C THR A 104 -36.10 -11.47 3.57
N ARG A 105 -34.91 -11.39 4.16
CA ARG A 105 -34.68 -11.10 5.58
C ARG A 105 -34.10 -9.71 5.83
N ALA A 106 -33.42 -9.15 4.83
CA ALA A 106 -32.85 -7.82 4.85
C ALA A 106 -33.83 -6.81 4.27
N THR A 107 -33.97 -5.67 4.94
CA THR A 107 -34.62 -4.49 4.39
C THR A 107 -33.64 -3.71 3.50
N ASP A 108 -34.16 -2.73 2.76
CA ASP A 108 -33.30 -1.79 2.05
C ASP A 108 -32.39 -1.02 3.04
N GLY A 109 -31.18 -0.72 2.59
CA GLY A 109 -30.14 -0.04 3.37
C GLY A 109 -29.20 -0.96 4.16
N VAL A 110 -29.49 -2.26 4.24
CA VAL A 110 -28.59 -3.23 4.87
C VAL A 110 -27.33 -3.43 4.02
N VAL A 111 -26.16 -3.28 4.65
CA VAL A 111 -24.85 -3.47 4.06
C VAL A 111 -24.03 -4.40 4.95
N LEU A 112 -23.61 -5.54 4.41
CA LEU A 112 -22.75 -6.50 5.09
C LEU A 112 -21.35 -6.46 4.47
N ALA A 113 -20.30 -6.35 5.28
CA ALA A 113 -18.93 -6.48 4.82
C ALA A 113 -18.50 -7.94 4.85
N GLY A 114 -17.75 -8.36 3.84
CA GLY A 114 -17.34 -9.75 3.70
C GLY A 114 -16.23 -9.93 2.68
N GLU A 115 -15.70 -11.14 2.65
CA GLU A 115 -14.70 -11.53 1.68
C GLU A 115 -15.38 -12.25 0.51
N LEU A 116 -15.18 -11.74 -0.70
CA LEU A 116 -15.44 -12.45 -1.95
C LEU A 116 -14.21 -13.33 -2.24
N PHE A 117 -14.41 -14.61 -2.50
CA PHE A 117 -13.30 -15.55 -2.72
C PHE A 117 -13.66 -16.58 -3.78
N GLY A 118 -12.64 -17.17 -4.40
CA GLY A 118 -12.81 -18.33 -5.27
C GLY A 118 -12.78 -19.61 -4.46
N LEU A 119 -13.78 -20.48 -4.62
CA LEU A 119 -13.72 -21.85 -4.15
C LEU A 119 -12.62 -22.57 -4.94
N SER A 120 -11.54 -22.95 -4.29
CA SER A 120 -10.51 -23.82 -4.83
C SER A 120 -11.02 -25.26 -4.86
N GLY A 121 -10.83 -25.97 -5.98
CA GLY A 121 -11.11 -27.41 -6.05
C GLY A 121 -10.19 -28.23 -5.13
N GLU A 122 -8.98 -27.73 -4.88
CA GLU A 122 -8.00 -28.24 -3.93
C GLU A 122 -7.30 -27.08 -3.21
N GLY A 123 -7.11 -27.17 -1.89
CA GLY A 123 -6.40 -26.16 -1.09
C GLY A 123 -7.28 -24.99 -0.61
N ARG A 124 -6.66 -23.94 -0.06
CA ARG A 124 -7.37 -22.73 0.42
C ARG A 124 -7.54 -21.67 -0.68
N PRO A 125 -8.55 -20.79 -0.61
CA PRO A 125 -8.70 -19.66 -1.54
C PRO A 125 -7.47 -18.76 -1.56
N ARG A 126 -7.25 -18.07 -2.69
CA ARG A 126 -6.25 -17.01 -2.86
C ARG A 126 -6.90 -15.76 -3.46
N VAL A 127 -6.43 -14.57 -3.08
CA VAL A 127 -6.88 -13.29 -3.68
C VAL A 127 -6.79 -13.29 -5.22
N GLY A 128 -5.76 -13.92 -5.79
CA GLY A 128 -5.61 -14.04 -7.25
C GLY A 128 -6.72 -14.82 -7.95
N ASP A 129 -7.38 -15.74 -7.24
CA ASP A 129 -8.50 -16.52 -7.79
C ASP A 129 -9.68 -15.60 -8.09
N VAL A 130 -9.92 -14.55 -7.29
CA VAL A 130 -11.02 -13.62 -7.52
C VAL A 130 -10.81 -12.85 -8.81
N ALA A 131 -9.60 -12.32 -9.02
CA ALA A 131 -9.26 -11.61 -10.24
C ALA A 131 -9.41 -12.51 -11.48
N ALA A 132 -8.94 -13.76 -11.42
CA ALA A 132 -9.07 -14.73 -12.49
C ALA A 132 -10.55 -15.08 -12.77
N LEU A 133 -11.35 -15.30 -11.73
CA LEU A 133 -12.78 -15.60 -11.86
C LEU A 133 -13.55 -14.43 -12.46
N LEU A 134 -13.22 -13.19 -12.10
CA LEU A 134 -13.87 -12.00 -12.63
C LEU A 134 -13.43 -11.63 -14.07
N GLY A 135 -12.42 -12.30 -14.63
CA GLY A 135 -11.78 -12.00 -15.92
C GLY A 135 -12.57 -12.40 -17.19
N GLY A 136 -13.90 -12.30 -17.21
CA GLY A 136 -14.75 -12.52 -18.40
C GLY A 136 -14.92 -13.97 -18.89
N GLY A 137 -13.91 -14.84 -18.67
CA GLY A 137 -13.93 -16.28 -18.99
C GLY A 137 -13.83 -17.22 -17.78
N GLY A 138 -13.87 -16.67 -16.56
CA GLY A 138 -13.73 -17.44 -15.32
C GLY A 138 -14.95 -18.29 -14.98
N GLU A 139 -14.74 -19.37 -14.23
CA GLU A 139 -15.81 -20.25 -13.77
C GLU A 139 -16.57 -19.64 -12.58
N ILE A 140 -17.44 -18.66 -12.85
CA ILE A 140 -18.13 -17.82 -11.85
C ILE A 140 -18.92 -18.61 -10.81
N ALA A 141 -19.31 -19.84 -11.15
CA ALA A 141 -19.91 -20.79 -10.23
C ALA A 141 -19.01 -21.17 -9.05
N ARG A 142 -17.72 -20.83 -9.06
CA ARG A 142 -16.79 -21.01 -7.95
C ARG A 142 -16.75 -19.82 -6.98
N LEU A 143 -17.36 -18.68 -7.30
CA LEU A 143 -17.39 -17.56 -6.36
C LEU A 143 -18.22 -17.88 -5.12
N GLY A 144 -17.66 -17.55 -3.96
CA GLY A 144 -18.31 -17.59 -2.66
C GLY A 144 -18.11 -16.26 -1.92
N TYR A 145 -18.97 -16.00 -0.94
CA TYR A 145 -18.93 -14.81 -0.11
C TYR A 145 -19.11 -15.17 1.36
N GLN A 146 -18.20 -14.68 2.21
CA GLN A 146 -18.28 -14.86 3.66
C GLN A 146 -18.34 -13.49 4.34
N ALA A 147 -19.53 -13.14 4.84
CA ALA A 147 -19.75 -11.92 5.59
C ALA A 147 -19.12 -12.02 6.97
N PHE A 148 -18.41 -10.99 7.39
CA PHE A 148 -17.72 -10.95 8.67
C PHE A 148 -18.06 -9.71 9.52
N ASP A 149 -18.83 -8.75 9.00
CA ASP A 149 -19.29 -7.59 9.76
C ASP A 149 -20.56 -6.95 9.18
N VAL A 150 -21.24 -6.16 9.99
CA VAL A 150 -22.40 -5.34 9.57
C VAL A 150 -21.95 -3.87 9.46
N VAL A 151 -22.17 -3.27 8.29
CA VAL A 151 -21.81 -1.87 8.00
C VAL A 151 -22.98 -0.92 8.23
N SER A 152 -24.18 -1.35 7.85
CA SER A 152 -25.46 -0.73 8.23
C SER A 152 -26.56 -1.77 8.34
N VAL A 153 -27.56 -1.42 9.12
CA VAL A 153 -28.83 -2.13 9.25
C VAL A 153 -29.91 -1.44 8.40
N ALA A 154 -31.18 -1.76 8.66
CA ALA A 154 -32.33 -1.20 7.96
C ALA A 154 -32.25 0.33 7.81
N ASP A 155 -32.67 0.83 6.65
CA ASP A 155 -32.76 2.25 6.32
C ASP A 155 -31.44 3.02 6.53
N HIS A 156 -30.31 2.36 6.24
CA HIS A 156 -28.96 2.91 6.42
C HIS A 156 -28.60 3.22 7.88
N GLY A 157 -29.30 2.61 8.83
CA GLY A 157 -29.05 2.79 10.26
C GLY A 157 -27.66 2.31 10.70
N ALA A 158 -27.18 2.89 11.80
CA ALA A 158 -25.92 2.49 12.42
C ALA A 158 -25.98 1.03 12.89
N PRO A 159 -24.91 0.24 12.68
CA PRO A 159 -24.87 -1.13 13.18
C PRO A 159 -24.70 -1.16 14.70
N PRO A 160 -25.07 -2.26 15.38
CA PRO A 160 -24.80 -2.45 16.79
C PRO A 160 -23.33 -2.21 17.18
N GLU A 161 -23.06 -1.65 18.36
CA GLU A 161 -21.70 -1.38 18.83
C GLU A 161 -20.94 -2.67 19.17
N ALA A 162 -21.62 -3.64 19.78
CA ALA A 162 -21.05 -4.93 20.14
C ALA A 162 -20.87 -5.82 18.90
N TYR A 163 -19.69 -6.41 18.73
CA TYR A 163 -19.45 -7.33 17.61
C TYR A 163 -20.29 -8.60 17.71
N SER A 164 -20.58 -9.09 18.92
CA SER A 164 -21.44 -10.25 19.15
C SER A 164 -22.85 -10.04 18.57
N GLU A 165 -23.43 -8.86 18.78
CA GLU A 165 -24.73 -8.49 18.21
C GLU A 165 -24.69 -8.36 16.69
N ARG A 166 -23.62 -7.74 16.15
CA ARG A 166 -23.41 -7.70 14.69
C ARG A 166 -23.28 -9.11 14.11
N TYR A 167 -22.55 -10.00 14.78
CA TYR A 167 -22.34 -11.36 14.31
C TYR A 167 -23.64 -12.18 14.33
N ALA A 168 -24.45 -12.06 15.39
CA ALA A 168 -25.77 -12.68 15.46
C ALA A 168 -26.68 -12.20 14.31
N GLU A 169 -26.60 -10.93 13.94
CA GLU A 169 -27.32 -10.39 12.79
C GLU A 169 -26.84 -10.98 11.46
N LEU A 170 -25.53 -11.21 11.28
CA LEU A 170 -24.99 -11.91 10.11
C LEU A 170 -25.54 -13.34 10.01
N GLU A 171 -25.54 -14.08 11.12
CA GLU A 171 -26.05 -15.45 11.17
C GLU A 171 -27.54 -15.49 10.83
N ARG A 172 -28.33 -14.55 11.37
CA ARG A 172 -29.76 -14.42 11.07
C ARG A 172 -30.00 -14.11 9.59
N LEU A 173 -29.33 -13.10 9.05
CA LEU A 173 -29.53 -12.64 7.67
C LEU A 173 -29.09 -13.69 6.64
N LEU A 174 -28.00 -14.42 6.93
CA LEU A 174 -27.39 -15.39 6.00
C LEU A 174 -27.69 -16.85 6.34
N ALA A 175 -28.69 -17.09 7.20
CA ALA A 175 -29.12 -18.42 7.58
C ALA A 175 -29.45 -19.30 6.36
N GLY A 176 -28.94 -20.54 6.37
CA GLY A 176 -29.15 -21.54 5.30
C GLY A 176 -28.30 -21.33 4.05
N GLY A 177 -27.43 -20.33 4.01
CA GLY A 177 -26.55 -20.07 2.87
C GLY A 177 -25.54 -21.21 2.60
N LYS A 178 -25.21 -21.40 1.32
CA LYS A 178 -24.19 -22.33 0.82
C LYS A 178 -23.00 -21.58 0.22
N ARG A 179 -23.25 -20.59 -0.63
CA ARG A 179 -22.25 -19.72 -1.26
C ARG A 179 -22.10 -18.39 -0.54
N VAL A 180 -23.16 -17.91 0.11
CA VAL A 180 -23.19 -16.63 0.83
C VAL A 180 -23.50 -16.93 2.29
N LYS A 181 -22.51 -16.81 3.18
CA LYS A 181 -22.66 -17.18 4.60
C LYS A 181 -22.05 -16.15 5.53
N ALA A 182 -22.45 -16.18 6.79
CA ALA A 182 -21.64 -15.60 7.85
C ALA A 182 -20.33 -16.41 7.99
N ILE A 183 -19.22 -15.73 8.26
CA ILE A 183 -17.93 -16.38 8.48
C ILE A 183 -18.01 -17.24 9.75
N LYS A 184 -17.48 -18.46 9.70
CA LYS A 184 -17.46 -19.33 10.88
C LYS A 184 -16.61 -18.69 11.97
N THR A 185 -17.21 -18.47 13.13
CA THR A 185 -16.57 -17.83 14.28
C THR A 185 -16.66 -18.73 15.51
N THR A 186 -15.56 -18.88 16.22
CA THR A 186 -15.50 -19.53 17.53
C THR A 186 -15.35 -18.44 18.60
N VAL A 187 -16.14 -18.50 19.66
CA VAL A 187 -16.06 -17.56 20.78
C VAL A 187 -15.30 -18.22 21.91
N THR A 188 -14.18 -17.64 22.32
CA THR A 188 -13.36 -18.20 23.39
C THR A 188 -12.58 -17.12 24.12
N ALA A 189 -12.32 -17.35 25.41
CA ALA A 189 -11.40 -16.55 26.22
C ALA A 189 -10.12 -17.34 26.57
N ASP A 190 -9.99 -18.59 26.11
CA ASP A 190 -8.86 -19.47 26.39
C ASP A 190 -7.77 -19.33 25.32
N PRO A 191 -6.58 -18.79 25.66
CA PRO A 191 -5.46 -18.70 24.71
C PRO A 191 -5.04 -20.06 24.13
N ALA A 192 -5.22 -21.17 24.86
CA ALA A 192 -4.89 -22.51 24.36
C ALA A 192 -5.84 -22.94 23.23
N GLU A 193 -7.13 -22.61 23.33
CA GLU A 193 -8.09 -22.84 22.25
C GLU A 193 -7.78 -21.98 21.03
N ILE A 194 -7.42 -20.71 21.22
CA ILE A 194 -6.98 -19.83 20.12
C ILE A 194 -5.76 -20.42 19.40
N LYS A 195 -4.79 -20.93 20.17
CA LYS A 195 -3.61 -21.61 19.61
C LYS A 195 -4.01 -22.86 18.84
N GLY A 196 -4.89 -23.70 19.40
CA GLY A 196 -5.41 -24.87 18.70
C GLY A 196 -6.12 -24.54 17.39
N LEU A 197 -6.88 -23.43 17.34
CA LEU A 197 -7.48 -22.91 16.10
C LEU A 197 -6.41 -22.45 15.10
N TYR A 198 -5.33 -21.83 15.57
CA TYR A 198 -4.22 -21.41 14.71
C TYR A 198 -3.52 -22.61 14.09
N GLU A 199 -3.18 -23.63 14.87
CA GLU A 199 -2.58 -24.88 14.40
C GLU A 199 -3.55 -25.59 13.40
N ALA A 200 -4.84 -25.69 13.76
CA ALA A 200 -5.84 -26.41 12.98
C ALA A 200 -6.19 -25.75 11.63
N TYR A 201 -6.16 -24.41 11.54
CA TYR A 201 -6.51 -23.69 10.31
C TYR A 201 -5.29 -23.15 9.56
N VAL A 202 -4.30 -22.59 10.25
CA VAL A 202 -3.21 -21.84 9.64
C VAL A 202 -2.02 -22.75 9.35
N GLU A 203 -1.51 -23.47 10.35
CA GLU A 203 -0.36 -24.37 10.16
C GLU A 203 -0.71 -25.55 9.25
N SER A 204 -1.96 -26.03 9.31
CA SER A 204 -2.47 -27.04 8.37
C SER A 204 -2.72 -26.51 6.94
N GLY A 205 -2.52 -25.21 6.69
CA GLY A 205 -2.67 -24.59 5.37
C GLY A 205 -4.10 -24.36 4.90
N LYS A 206 -5.11 -24.52 5.76
CA LYS A 206 -6.54 -24.32 5.43
C LYS A 206 -6.97 -22.85 5.38
N ALA A 207 -6.24 -21.97 6.06
CA ALA A 207 -6.48 -20.52 6.11
C ALA A 207 -5.15 -19.76 6.03
N GLU A 208 -5.21 -18.50 5.60
CA GLU A 208 -4.04 -17.61 5.56
C GLU A 208 -3.56 -17.19 6.96
N GLY A 209 -4.48 -17.19 7.91
CA GLY A 209 -4.29 -16.69 9.26
C GLY A 209 -5.60 -16.76 10.04
N LEU A 210 -5.65 -16.07 11.17
CA LEU A 210 -6.87 -15.84 11.95
C LEU A 210 -7.17 -14.34 12.05
N VAL A 211 -8.44 -14.01 12.23
CA VAL A 211 -8.91 -12.70 12.66
C VAL A 211 -9.58 -12.86 14.02
N LEU A 212 -9.03 -12.20 15.03
CA LEU A 212 -9.53 -12.22 16.41
C LEU A 212 -10.13 -10.85 16.70
N ARG A 213 -11.41 -10.82 17.04
CA ARG A 213 -12.10 -9.60 17.44
C ARG A 213 -12.36 -9.67 18.94
N SER A 214 -11.72 -8.78 19.69
CA SER A 214 -11.95 -8.67 21.14
C SER A 214 -13.27 -7.95 21.43
N GLY A 215 -13.88 -8.24 22.59
CA GLY A 215 -15.04 -7.49 23.08
C GLY A 215 -14.78 -5.97 23.23
N ALA A 216 -13.52 -5.56 23.42
CA ALA A 216 -13.10 -4.16 23.51
C ALA A 216 -12.91 -3.47 22.13
N GLY A 217 -13.37 -4.08 21.04
CA GLY A 217 -13.32 -3.50 19.69
C GLY A 217 -11.95 -3.56 18.98
N ARG A 218 -10.91 -4.13 19.62
CA ARG A 218 -9.62 -4.38 18.97
C ARG A 218 -9.72 -5.59 18.04
N ILE A 219 -9.06 -5.51 16.89
CA ILE A 219 -9.01 -6.59 15.90
C ILE A 219 -7.56 -6.97 15.64
N TYR A 220 -7.23 -8.24 15.84
CA TYR A 220 -5.91 -8.81 15.59
C TYR A 220 -5.94 -9.69 14.35
N LYS A 221 -4.93 -9.55 13.49
CA LYS A 221 -4.66 -10.45 12.37
C LYS A 221 -3.47 -11.32 12.74
N VAL A 222 -3.72 -12.59 12.98
CA VAL A 222 -2.67 -13.55 13.33
C VAL A 222 -2.25 -14.28 12.06
N LYS A 223 -1.03 -14.04 11.60
CA LYS A 223 -0.48 -14.65 10.37
C LYS A 223 0.85 -15.34 10.67
N PRO A 224 1.21 -16.39 9.90
CA PRO A 224 2.59 -16.88 9.93
C PRO A 224 3.51 -15.79 9.38
N SER A 225 4.72 -15.68 9.91
CA SER A 225 5.76 -14.92 9.25
C SER A 225 6.34 -15.72 8.08
N PHE A 226 7.00 -15.02 7.17
CA PHE A 226 7.78 -15.62 6.10
C PHE A 226 9.01 -14.78 5.85
N SER A 227 10.03 -15.39 5.24
CA SER A 227 11.23 -14.67 4.84
C SER A 227 11.23 -14.41 3.34
N LEU A 228 11.80 -13.27 2.96
CA LEU A 228 12.27 -12.98 1.61
C LEU A 228 13.78 -12.84 1.65
N ASP A 229 14.46 -13.33 0.63
CA ASP A 229 15.87 -13.03 0.44
C ASP A 229 15.99 -11.77 -0.41
N CYS A 230 16.44 -10.69 0.23
CA CYS A 230 16.47 -9.34 -0.34
C CYS A 230 17.91 -8.86 -0.54
N VAL A 231 18.10 -8.08 -1.59
CA VAL A 231 19.34 -7.35 -1.86
C VAL A 231 19.41 -6.09 -1.01
N VAL A 232 20.54 -5.85 -0.34
CA VAL A 232 20.85 -4.57 0.30
C VAL A 232 21.34 -3.56 -0.73
N LEU A 233 20.53 -2.53 -0.98
CA LEU A 233 20.81 -1.45 -1.92
C LEU A 233 21.57 -0.28 -1.28
N GLY A 234 21.46 -0.13 0.04
CA GLY A 234 22.12 0.96 0.76
C GLY A 234 21.73 1.00 2.24
N PHE A 235 22.35 1.91 2.98
CA PHE A 235 22.09 2.08 4.42
C PHE A 235 22.00 3.55 4.85
N THR A 236 21.39 3.80 6.00
CA THR A 236 21.47 5.08 6.73
C THR A 236 22.19 4.91 8.06
N GLU A 237 22.66 5.99 8.66
CA GLU A 237 23.39 6.00 9.92
C GLU A 237 22.50 6.45 11.09
N ARG A 238 22.78 5.95 12.31
CA ARG A 238 22.13 6.48 13.52
C ARG A 238 22.69 7.86 13.83
N SER A 239 21.83 8.75 14.32
CA SER A 239 22.24 10.11 14.67
C SER A 239 23.06 10.13 15.97
N GLU A 240 22.79 9.17 16.84
CA GLU A 240 23.40 8.94 18.15
C GLU A 240 24.71 8.16 18.08
N ASP A 241 24.89 7.29 17.08
CA ASP A 241 26.14 6.55 16.82
C ASP A 241 26.33 6.33 15.31
N PRO A 242 27.12 7.17 14.63
CA PRO A 242 27.39 7.03 13.20
C PRO A 242 28.13 5.74 12.80
N GLN A 243 28.64 4.95 13.76
CA GLN A 243 29.20 3.63 13.46
C GLN A 243 28.13 2.55 13.29
N GLN A 244 26.86 2.86 13.54
CA GLN A 244 25.75 1.93 13.46
C GLN A 244 24.86 2.22 12.26
N ALA A 245 24.52 1.15 11.52
CA ALA A 245 23.44 1.22 10.54
C ALA A 245 22.11 1.47 11.26
N ARG A 246 21.35 2.47 10.81
CA ARG A 246 20.01 2.77 11.29
C ARG A 246 18.97 1.96 10.53
N SER A 247 19.05 1.98 9.20
CA SER A 247 18.16 1.23 8.32
C SER A 247 18.87 0.79 7.04
N LEU A 248 18.36 -0.28 6.43
CA LEU A 248 18.77 -0.78 5.11
C LEU A 248 17.69 -0.49 4.07
N LEU A 249 18.09 -0.12 2.86
CA LEU A 249 17.23 -0.08 1.68
C LEU A 249 17.27 -1.45 1.00
N LEU A 250 16.11 -2.03 0.71
CA LEU A 250 15.97 -3.39 0.21
C LEU A 250 15.36 -3.42 -1.19
N GLY A 251 15.86 -4.34 -2.01
CA GLY A 251 15.32 -4.62 -3.33
C GLY A 251 15.31 -6.11 -3.67
N LEU A 252 14.65 -6.45 -4.77
CA LEU A 252 14.62 -7.77 -5.37
C LEU A 252 14.99 -7.67 -6.85
N VAL A 253 15.70 -8.67 -7.37
CA VAL A 253 16.24 -8.68 -8.72
C VAL A 253 15.17 -9.14 -9.70
N ARG A 254 14.96 -8.37 -10.77
CA ARG A 254 14.04 -8.65 -11.88
C ARG A 254 14.69 -9.60 -12.87
N GLU A 255 13.90 -10.25 -13.72
CA GLU A 255 14.41 -11.16 -14.76
C GLU A 255 15.35 -10.46 -15.75
N ASP A 256 15.11 -9.17 -16.00
CA ASP A 256 15.96 -8.30 -16.84
C ASP A 256 17.27 -7.84 -16.16
N GLY A 257 17.52 -8.27 -14.92
CA GLY A 257 18.71 -7.93 -14.14
C GLY A 257 18.62 -6.59 -13.39
N SER A 258 17.62 -5.76 -13.66
CA SER A 258 17.37 -4.55 -12.85
C SER A 258 16.89 -4.92 -11.44
N VAL A 259 17.00 -4.00 -10.48
CA VAL A 259 16.58 -4.23 -9.09
C VAL A 259 15.39 -3.35 -8.74
N GLN A 260 14.33 -3.97 -8.25
CA GLN A 260 13.12 -3.26 -7.81
C GLN A 260 13.10 -3.10 -6.31
N LEU A 261 12.88 -1.87 -5.84
CA LEU A 261 12.77 -1.57 -4.42
C LEU A 261 11.51 -2.24 -3.83
N VAL A 262 11.65 -2.77 -2.61
CA VAL A 262 10.52 -3.33 -1.82
C VAL A 262 10.33 -2.63 -0.47
N GLY A 263 11.27 -1.78 -0.07
CA GLY A 263 11.12 -0.95 1.13
C GLY A 263 12.43 -0.75 1.88
N GLY A 264 12.31 -0.19 3.09
CA GLY A 264 13.44 -0.10 4.01
C GLY A 264 13.16 -0.90 5.28
N CYS A 265 14.23 -1.40 5.91
CA CYS A 265 14.15 -2.13 7.18
C CYS A 265 14.99 -1.42 8.24
N GLY A 266 14.39 -1.07 9.39
CA GLY A 266 15.08 -0.48 10.53
C GLY A 266 15.33 -1.46 11.70
N ASN A 267 14.72 -2.64 11.65
CA ASN A 267 14.89 -3.68 12.65
C ASN A 267 16.05 -4.60 12.22
N LEU A 268 17.26 -4.20 12.64
CA LEU A 268 18.53 -4.80 12.22
C LEU A 268 19.17 -5.70 13.29
N GLY A 269 18.44 -6.03 14.36
CA GLY A 269 19.00 -6.73 15.51
C GLY A 269 19.61 -5.80 16.57
N SER A 270 20.66 -6.29 17.22
CA SER A 270 21.41 -5.62 18.29
C SER A 270 22.27 -4.46 17.79
N ASP A 271 22.86 -3.69 18.70
CA ASP A 271 23.82 -2.63 18.35
C ASP A 271 25.10 -3.22 17.72
N GLU A 272 25.51 -4.42 18.14
CA GLU A 272 26.60 -5.19 17.54
C GLU A 272 26.28 -5.57 16.09
N ASP A 273 25.07 -6.07 15.82
CA ASP A 273 24.61 -6.41 14.47
C ASP A 273 24.61 -5.17 13.56
N ARG A 274 24.18 -4.03 14.08
CA ARG A 274 24.19 -2.75 13.36
C ARG A 274 25.59 -2.28 12.99
N LYS A 275 26.56 -2.46 13.90
CA LYS A 275 27.97 -2.12 13.64
C LYS A 275 28.56 -3.08 12.60
N ALA A 276 28.31 -4.38 12.75
CA ALA A 276 28.78 -5.39 11.80
C ALA A 276 28.23 -5.16 10.39
N LEU A 277 26.92 -4.91 10.27
CA LEU A 277 26.29 -4.57 9.00
C LEU A 277 26.91 -3.32 8.38
N LYS A 278 27.04 -2.22 9.13
CA LYS A 278 27.67 -1.00 8.59
C LYS A 278 29.11 -1.24 8.15
N ALA A 279 29.91 -1.92 8.96
CA ALA A 279 31.31 -2.23 8.64
C ALA A 279 31.43 -3.06 7.35
N SER A 280 30.48 -3.96 7.09
CA SER A 280 30.44 -4.75 5.85
C SER A 280 29.99 -3.94 4.62
N LEU A 281 29.14 -2.93 4.81
CA LEU A 281 28.53 -2.15 3.72
C LEU A 281 29.29 -0.86 3.38
N GLU A 282 30.02 -0.28 4.34
CA GLU A 282 30.78 0.96 4.14
C GLU A 282 31.79 0.88 2.99
N PRO A 283 32.58 -0.19 2.82
CA PRO A 283 33.54 -0.32 1.71
C PRO A 283 32.87 -0.46 0.35
N LEU A 284 31.57 -0.76 0.35
CA LEU A 284 30.78 -1.06 -0.83
C LEU A 284 30.10 0.20 -1.40
N VAL A 285 30.23 1.36 -0.76
CA VAL A 285 29.52 2.57 -1.17
C VAL A 285 29.94 3.03 -2.57
N VAL A 286 28.96 3.33 -3.41
CA VAL A 286 29.15 3.79 -4.79
C VAL A 286 28.46 5.12 -5.08
N PRO A 287 28.94 5.88 -6.09
CA PRO A 287 28.17 6.96 -6.68
C PRO A 287 26.78 6.49 -7.14
N SER A 288 25.82 7.42 -7.13
CA SER A 288 24.46 7.13 -7.57
C SER A 288 23.77 8.38 -8.07
N ARG A 289 23.18 8.27 -9.26
CA ARG A 289 22.21 9.24 -9.80
C ARG A 289 20.83 9.02 -9.19
N PHE A 290 20.53 7.82 -8.72
CA PHE A 290 19.35 7.55 -7.91
C PHE A 290 19.52 8.08 -6.48
N ARG A 291 18.46 8.67 -5.93
CA ARG A 291 18.45 9.16 -4.55
C ARG A 291 17.20 8.65 -3.85
N GLN A 292 17.40 8.00 -2.71
CA GLN A 292 16.31 7.55 -1.86
C GLN A 292 16.49 8.10 -0.44
N VAL A 293 15.39 8.56 0.13
CA VAL A 293 15.32 9.02 1.51
C VAL A 293 14.56 7.99 2.35
N SER A 294 15.05 7.76 3.56
CA SER A 294 14.41 6.90 4.57
C SER A 294 13.19 7.59 5.20
N GLY A 295 12.37 6.83 5.93
CA GLY A 295 11.23 7.38 6.66
C GLY A 295 11.60 8.44 7.71
N SER A 296 12.85 8.48 8.18
CA SER A 296 13.34 9.50 9.10
C SER A 296 13.90 10.75 8.41
N GLY A 297 13.85 10.82 7.08
CA GLY A 297 14.43 11.93 6.30
C GLY A 297 15.93 11.80 6.02
N ALA A 298 16.59 10.73 6.47
CA ALA A 298 18.02 10.49 6.20
C ALA A 298 18.20 9.92 4.79
N MET A 299 19.19 10.42 4.04
CA MET A 299 19.52 9.93 2.69
C MET A 299 20.27 8.60 2.77
N TYR A 300 19.85 7.62 1.98
CA TYR A 300 20.56 6.35 1.89
C TYR A 300 21.91 6.52 1.17
N ARG A 301 22.95 5.87 1.69
CA ARG A 301 24.23 5.65 1.03
C ARG A 301 24.15 4.33 0.28
N LEU A 302 24.20 4.36 -1.05
CA LEU A 302 24.00 3.17 -1.88
C LEU A 302 25.29 2.37 -2.07
N VAL A 303 25.16 1.05 -2.28
CA VAL A 303 26.29 0.11 -2.26
C VAL A 303 26.35 -0.86 -3.46
N GLN A 304 27.54 -1.41 -3.74
CA GLN A 304 27.89 -2.53 -4.65
C GLN A 304 29.03 -3.39 -4.05
N PRO A 305 29.15 -4.71 -4.31
CA PRO A 305 28.16 -5.65 -4.82
C PRO A 305 27.25 -6.15 -3.69
N TRP A 306 26.06 -6.58 -4.05
CA TRP A 306 24.94 -6.61 -3.13
C TRP A 306 24.96 -7.78 -2.14
N VAL A 307 25.03 -7.44 -0.87
CA VAL A 307 24.80 -8.37 0.23
C VAL A 307 23.34 -8.82 0.18
N VAL A 308 23.12 -10.14 0.18
CA VAL A 308 21.77 -10.71 0.34
C VAL A 308 21.49 -10.88 1.83
N VAL A 309 20.31 -10.47 2.27
CA VAL A 309 19.83 -10.61 3.64
C VAL A 309 18.51 -11.35 3.67
N GLU A 310 18.35 -12.19 4.68
CA GLU A 310 17.06 -12.82 4.97
C GLU A 310 16.20 -11.85 5.76
N VAL A 311 15.05 -11.48 5.18
CA VAL A 311 14.12 -10.50 5.73
C VAL A 311 12.81 -11.18 6.10
N GLU A 312 12.61 -11.38 7.40
CA GLU A 312 11.33 -11.86 7.90
C GLU A 312 10.29 -10.74 7.80
N CYS A 313 9.11 -11.07 7.28
CA CYS A 313 7.96 -10.19 7.14
C CYS A 313 6.70 -10.89 7.68
N THR A 314 5.72 -10.09 8.10
CA THR A 314 4.39 -10.59 8.49
C THR A 314 3.38 -10.52 7.34
N ASP A 315 3.62 -9.64 6.36
CA ASP A 315 2.76 -9.47 5.19
C ASP A 315 3.48 -8.69 4.08
N LEU A 316 2.98 -8.80 2.85
CA LEU A 316 3.32 -7.91 1.74
C LEU A 316 2.09 -7.09 1.34
N GLN A 317 2.24 -5.78 1.26
CA GLN A 317 1.15 -4.89 0.85
C GLN A 317 1.37 -4.42 -0.59
N ALA A 318 0.48 -4.78 -1.51
CA ALA A 318 0.53 -4.39 -2.93
C ALA A 318 -0.31 -3.15 -3.26
N MET A 319 -1.23 -2.76 -2.38
CA MET A 319 -2.13 -1.62 -2.57
C MET A 319 -2.21 -0.78 -1.30
N ASP A 320 -2.36 0.52 -1.46
CA ASP A 320 -2.51 1.43 -0.34
C ASP A 320 -3.94 1.39 0.26
N SER A 321 -4.20 2.30 1.21
CA SER A 321 -5.51 2.40 1.86
C SER A 321 -6.64 2.89 0.96
N ALA A 322 -6.33 3.63 -0.12
CA ALA A 322 -7.29 4.04 -1.15
C ALA A 322 -7.58 2.89 -2.12
N GLY A 323 -6.69 1.91 -2.20
CA GLY A 323 -6.75 0.81 -3.15
C GLY A 323 -6.01 1.13 -4.45
N ASP A 324 -5.08 2.07 -4.41
CA ASP A 324 -4.17 2.33 -5.53
C ASP A 324 -2.95 1.40 -5.40
N PRO A 325 -2.37 0.93 -6.53
CA PRO A 325 -1.17 0.10 -6.50
C PRO A 325 0.00 0.80 -5.80
N ILE A 326 0.76 0.05 -5.00
CA ILE A 326 2.02 0.54 -4.44
C ILE A 326 3.09 0.43 -5.53
N GLU A 327 3.57 1.56 -6.00
CA GLU A 327 4.65 1.60 -6.98
C GLU A 327 5.99 1.99 -6.34
N ARG A 328 7.04 1.28 -6.77
CA ARG A 328 8.41 1.47 -6.28
C ARG A 328 9.35 1.62 -7.47
N TRP A 329 10.46 2.31 -7.25
CA TRP A 329 11.50 2.44 -8.27
C TRP A 329 12.09 1.08 -8.65
N ALA A 330 12.21 0.85 -9.94
CA ALA A 330 13.21 -0.03 -10.50
C ALA A 330 14.47 0.81 -10.78
N ILE A 331 15.63 0.23 -10.49
CA ILE A 331 16.94 0.85 -10.65
C ILE A 331 17.90 -0.15 -11.27
N GLU A 332 18.94 0.34 -11.92
CA GLU A 332 19.99 -0.49 -12.51
C GLU A 332 21.37 0.08 -12.16
N LEU A 333 22.35 -0.80 -12.12
CA LEU A 333 23.73 -0.43 -11.88
C LEU A 333 24.43 -0.27 -13.24
N GLY A 334 24.93 0.92 -13.51
CA GLY A 334 25.83 1.17 -14.64
C GLY A 334 27.28 0.96 -14.23
N ASP A 335 28.13 0.60 -15.19
CA ASP A 335 29.54 0.23 -14.97
C ASP A 335 30.36 1.34 -14.28
N GLU A 336 30.16 2.60 -14.66
CA GLU A 336 30.94 3.74 -14.15
C GLU A 336 30.12 4.75 -13.32
N GLU A 337 28.85 4.97 -13.65
CA GLU A 337 27.99 5.97 -12.98
C GLU A 337 27.31 5.44 -11.70
N GLY A 338 27.49 4.14 -11.41
CA GLY A 338 26.80 3.46 -10.32
C GLY A 338 25.30 3.40 -10.57
N TRP A 339 24.50 3.61 -9.51
CA TRP A 339 23.06 3.40 -9.58
C TRP A 339 22.31 4.50 -10.35
N ARG A 340 21.45 4.11 -11.31
CA ARG A 340 20.55 5.01 -12.03
C ARG A 340 19.08 4.57 -11.93
N PRO A 341 18.12 5.52 -11.86
CA PRO A 341 16.71 5.20 -11.87
C PRO A 341 16.22 4.80 -13.27
N LEU A 342 15.36 3.79 -13.34
CA LEU A 342 14.63 3.41 -14.54
C LEU A 342 13.26 4.10 -14.56
N CYS A 343 12.30 3.53 -13.83
CA CYS A 343 10.94 4.02 -13.70
C CYS A 343 10.30 3.50 -12.40
N ARG A 344 9.09 3.96 -12.08
CA ARG A 344 8.27 3.38 -11.02
C ARG A 344 7.38 2.31 -11.63
N VAL A 345 7.32 1.15 -10.97
CA VAL A 345 6.52 -0.01 -11.39
C VAL A 345 5.83 -0.58 -10.17
N ALA A 346 4.67 -1.21 -10.37
CA ALA A 346 3.92 -1.89 -9.32
C ALA A 346 4.81 -2.87 -8.53
N SER A 347 4.75 -2.77 -7.21
CA SER A 347 5.59 -3.48 -6.25
C SER A 347 4.81 -3.70 -4.94
N VAL A 348 5.54 -4.02 -3.87
CA VAL A 348 5.01 -4.19 -2.53
C VAL A 348 5.69 -3.28 -1.52
N SER A 349 5.04 -3.11 -0.37
CA SER A 349 5.67 -2.69 0.88
C SER A 349 5.78 -3.87 1.83
N LEU A 350 6.92 -4.01 2.49
CA LEU A 350 7.12 -5.00 3.55
C LEU A 350 6.40 -4.57 4.83
N ILE A 351 5.63 -5.47 5.45
CA ILE A 351 4.96 -5.23 6.73
C ILE A 351 5.72 -5.92 7.86
N HIS A 352 6.19 -5.11 8.82
CA HIS A 352 7.06 -5.49 9.93
C HIS A 352 8.35 -6.21 9.49
N PRO A 353 9.14 -5.65 8.55
CA PRO A 353 10.38 -6.27 8.12
C PRO A 353 11.39 -6.34 9.27
N ARG A 354 12.05 -7.48 9.42
CA ARG A 354 13.16 -7.70 10.36
C ARG A 354 14.27 -8.48 9.67
N ILE A 355 15.50 -7.98 9.76
CA ILE A 355 16.67 -8.71 9.29
C ILE A 355 16.93 -9.87 10.24
N GLN A 356 16.96 -11.10 9.71
CA GLN A 356 17.31 -12.29 10.48
C GLN A 356 18.81 -12.56 10.42
N ARG A 357 19.39 -12.49 9.23
CA ARG A 357 20.82 -12.74 8.99
C ARG A 357 21.25 -12.27 7.60
N VAL A 358 22.57 -12.16 7.42
CA VAL A 358 23.20 -12.10 6.11
C VAL A 358 23.23 -13.51 5.49
N ARG A 359 22.92 -13.61 4.20
CA ARG A 359 22.94 -14.84 3.41
C ARG A 359 24.24 -14.94 2.62
N SER A 360 25.31 -15.35 3.31
CA SER A 360 26.61 -15.58 2.66
C SER A 360 26.60 -16.75 1.66
N ASP A 361 25.54 -17.56 1.70
CA ASP A 361 25.26 -18.68 0.80
C ASP A 361 24.49 -18.26 -0.46
N LYS A 362 24.15 -16.98 -0.61
CA LYS A 362 23.38 -16.46 -1.74
C LYS A 362 24.07 -15.34 -2.47
N VAL A 363 23.75 -15.22 -3.75
CA VAL A 363 24.18 -14.12 -4.60
C VAL A 363 23.00 -13.24 -5.00
N ALA A 364 23.28 -11.99 -5.34
CA ALA A 364 22.26 -11.03 -5.68
C ALA A 364 21.92 -11.07 -7.17
N ASP A 365 21.21 -12.13 -7.57
CA ASP A 365 20.78 -12.36 -8.94
C ASP A 365 19.27 -12.62 -9.05
N SER A 366 18.81 -12.85 -10.29
CA SER A 366 17.41 -13.13 -10.62
C SER A 366 16.94 -14.53 -10.20
N VAL A 367 17.74 -15.29 -9.44
CA VAL A 367 17.40 -16.61 -8.92
C VAL A 367 17.29 -16.58 -7.40
N ASP A 368 18.36 -16.17 -6.73
CA ASP A 368 18.52 -16.23 -5.27
C ASP A 368 17.79 -15.11 -4.53
N ALA A 369 17.74 -13.91 -5.13
CA ALA A 369 17.08 -12.72 -4.60
C ALA A 369 16.01 -12.17 -5.57
N ARG A 370 15.37 -13.10 -6.30
CA ARG A 370 14.42 -12.82 -7.38
C ARG A 370 13.15 -12.09 -6.90
N LEU A 371 12.61 -11.21 -7.74
CA LEU A 371 11.33 -10.52 -7.54
C LEU A 371 10.15 -11.50 -7.49
N ALA A 372 10.24 -12.62 -8.21
CA ALA A 372 9.17 -13.62 -8.27
C ALA A 372 8.80 -14.23 -6.89
N GLN A 373 9.65 -14.10 -5.87
CA GLN A 373 9.30 -14.44 -4.48
C GLN A 373 8.04 -13.70 -3.99
N VAL A 374 7.76 -12.50 -4.52
CA VAL A 374 6.57 -11.72 -4.18
C VAL A 374 5.29 -12.40 -4.66
N ALA A 375 5.29 -12.96 -5.87
CA ALA A 375 4.13 -13.61 -6.47
C ALA A 375 3.71 -14.88 -5.70
N GLU A 376 4.64 -15.50 -4.97
CA GLU A 376 4.35 -16.62 -4.06
C GLU A 376 3.50 -16.20 -2.84
N ARG A 377 3.40 -14.88 -2.58
CA ARG A 377 2.78 -14.31 -1.38
C ARG A 377 1.55 -13.45 -1.67
N CYS A 378 1.58 -12.61 -2.71
CA CYS A 378 0.43 -11.78 -3.08
C CYS A 378 0.43 -11.46 -4.58
N LEU A 379 -0.76 -11.13 -5.11
CA LEU A 379 -0.92 -10.66 -6.48
C LEU A 379 -0.50 -9.19 -6.59
N VAL A 380 0.40 -8.89 -7.52
CA VAL A 380 0.80 -7.52 -7.87
C VAL A 380 0.54 -7.31 -9.36
N LEU A 381 -0.52 -6.57 -9.67
CA LEU A 381 -0.89 -6.28 -11.07
C LEU A 381 0.16 -5.36 -11.71
N GLY A 382 0.69 -5.75 -12.86
CA GLY A 382 1.70 -4.98 -13.61
C GLY A 382 3.13 -5.13 -13.10
N GLN A 383 3.42 -6.10 -12.22
CA GLN A 383 4.78 -6.37 -11.73
C GLN A 383 5.73 -6.82 -12.85
N ASP A 384 5.19 -7.50 -13.86
CA ASP A 384 5.86 -8.02 -15.05
C ASP A 384 6.13 -6.94 -16.12
N GLN A 385 5.55 -5.74 -15.99
CA GLN A 385 5.81 -4.63 -16.91
C GLN A 385 7.31 -4.31 -16.96
N GLN A 386 7.84 -4.14 -18.17
CA GLN A 386 9.25 -3.84 -18.39
C GLN A 386 9.65 -2.56 -17.66
N ALA A 387 10.73 -2.65 -16.87
CA ALA A 387 11.31 -1.51 -16.17
C ALA A 387 12.25 -0.75 -17.12
N ALA A 388 11.70 0.08 -18.01
CA ALA A 388 12.51 0.87 -18.93
C ALA A 388 12.59 2.33 -18.48
N SER A 389 13.79 2.91 -18.60
CA SER A 389 13.95 4.36 -18.49
C SER A 389 13.18 5.04 -19.62
N LYS A 390 12.41 6.07 -19.30
CA LYS A 390 11.75 6.91 -20.30
C LYS A 390 12.73 7.99 -20.76
N ASP A 391 12.80 8.21 -22.07
CA ASP A 391 13.48 9.39 -22.59
C ASP A 391 12.60 10.61 -22.31
N LEU A 392 13.00 11.40 -21.32
CA LEU A 392 12.22 12.54 -20.84
C LEU A 392 12.77 13.82 -21.47
N PRO A 393 11.92 14.65 -22.10
CA PRO A 393 12.34 15.92 -22.69
C PRO A 393 13.07 16.81 -21.66
N ALA A 394 14.05 17.57 -22.12
CA ALA A 394 14.81 18.47 -21.24
C ALA A 394 13.90 19.55 -20.62
N SER A 395 14.11 19.85 -19.34
CA SER A 395 13.43 20.98 -18.69
C SER A 395 14.07 22.30 -19.13
N GLU A 396 13.25 23.34 -19.32
CA GLU A 396 13.68 24.67 -19.71
C GLU A 396 13.44 25.69 -18.59
N ALA A 397 14.43 26.54 -18.31
CA ALA A 397 14.27 27.62 -17.33
C ALA A 397 13.56 28.81 -17.98
N GLN A 398 12.27 28.98 -17.70
CA GLN A 398 11.45 30.06 -18.24
C GLN A 398 11.70 31.40 -17.54
N ARG A 399 11.97 31.35 -16.23
CA ARG A 399 12.24 32.55 -15.44
C ARG A 399 13.28 32.25 -14.38
N ARG A 400 14.26 33.15 -14.24
CA ARG A 400 15.28 33.10 -13.20
C ARG A 400 15.47 34.49 -12.63
N GLU A 401 15.29 34.61 -11.32
CA GLU A 401 15.56 35.87 -10.62
C GLU A 401 16.35 35.61 -9.33
N VAL A 402 17.35 36.43 -9.06
CA VAL A 402 18.24 36.40 -7.90
C VAL A 402 18.20 37.77 -7.27
N TYR A 403 18.03 37.78 -5.96
CA TYR A 403 17.97 38.96 -5.13
C TYR A 403 19.01 38.84 -4.04
N THR A 404 19.71 39.92 -3.77
CA THR A 404 20.71 39.99 -2.71
C THR A 404 20.36 41.06 -1.69
N LYS A 405 20.75 40.81 -0.44
CA LYS A 405 20.67 41.81 0.63
C LYS A 405 21.93 41.72 1.49
N THR A 406 22.67 42.81 1.54
CA THR A 406 23.89 42.92 2.35
C THR A 406 23.57 43.55 3.71
N SER A 407 24.03 42.93 4.79
CA SER A 407 23.94 43.48 6.15
C SER A 407 25.14 43.02 6.97
N LYS A 408 25.84 43.97 7.61
CA LYS A 408 27.03 43.70 8.46
C LYS A 408 28.02 42.74 7.76
N ASP A 409 28.41 43.09 6.54
CA ASP A 409 29.36 42.35 5.67
C ASP A 409 28.94 40.91 5.29
N LYS A 410 27.68 40.55 5.51
CA LYS A 410 27.11 39.26 5.11
C LYS A 410 26.10 39.47 3.98
N VAL A 411 26.22 38.64 2.94
CA VAL A 411 25.29 38.64 1.80
C VAL A 411 24.26 37.52 1.99
N SER A 412 22.98 37.90 2.00
CA SER A 412 21.86 36.98 1.89
C SER A 412 21.40 36.90 0.43
N VAL A 413 20.97 35.72 -0.01
CA VAL A 413 20.62 35.45 -1.41
C VAL A 413 19.23 34.82 -1.46
N ARG A 414 18.35 35.37 -2.28
CA ARG A 414 17.06 34.77 -2.64
C ARG A 414 17.04 34.49 -4.12
N LYS A 415 16.51 33.34 -4.52
CA LYS A 415 16.48 32.93 -5.93
C LYS A 415 15.15 32.31 -6.29
N LEU A 416 14.47 32.88 -7.26
CA LEU A 416 13.35 32.29 -7.99
C LEU A 416 13.86 31.55 -9.22
N LEU A 417 13.31 30.37 -9.46
CA LEU A 417 13.38 29.64 -10.72
C LEU A 417 11.99 29.16 -11.09
N VAL A 418 11.57 29.41 -12.33
CA VAL A 418 10.39 28.79 -12.95
C VAL A 418 10.90 27.91 -14.07
N TRP A 419 10.60 26.61 -13.97
CA TRP A 419 10.95 25.62 -14.97
C TRP A 419 9.70 25.16 -15.70
N LYS A 420 9.76 25.12 -17.02
CA LYS A 420 8.88 24.27 -17.84
C LYS A 420 9.51 22.88 -17.88
N THR A 421 8.78 21.85 -17.48
CA THR A 421 9.35 20.51 -17.39
C THR A 421 9.37 19.79 -18.73
N ASN A 422 8.41 20.09 -19.63
CA ASN A 422 8.20 19.44 -20.92
C ASN A 422 7.91 17.93 -20.83
N LYS A 423 7.47 17.44 -19.68
CA LYS A 423 7.30 16.01 -19.40
C LYS A 423 5.86 15.59 -19.21
N GLU A 424 4.95 16.55 -19.08
CA GLU A 424 3.54 16.32 -18.75
C GLU A 424 2.80 15.46 -19.78
N ASP A 425 3.19 15.52 -21.05
CA ASP A 425 2.60 14.72 -22.13
C ASP A 425 3.20 13.29 -22.20
N VAL A 426 4.37 13.08 -21.60
CA VAL A 426 5.10 11.80 -21.62
C VAL A 426 4.81 10.98 -20.35
N ASP A 427 4.66 11.67 -19.22
CA ASP A 427 4.46 11.04 -17.93
C ASP A 427 3.72 11.99 -16.98
N THR A 428 2.51 11.59 -16.58
CA THR A 428 1.62 12.36 -15.72
C THR A 428 2.16 12.58 -14.30
N ASP A 429 3.17 11.81 -13.88
CA ASP A 429 3.86 12.03 -12.60
C ASP A 429 4.72 13.31 -12.63
N TYR A 430 5.00 13.87 -13.82
CA TYR A 430 5.75 15.11 -13.97
C TYR A 430 4.81 16.30 -14.18
N PRO A 431 4.79 17.28 -13.27
CA PRO A 431 3.99 18.48 -13.44
C PRO A 431 4.53 19.32 -14.60
N ALA A 432 3.66 20.02 -15.32
CA ALA A 432 4.04 20.86 -16.46
C ALA A 432 5.04 21.97 -16.09
N PHE A 433 4.92 22.52 -14.88
CA PHE A 433 5.79 23.58 -14.37
C PHE A 433 6.20 23.36 -12.91
N VAL A 434 7.43 23.79 -12.58
CA VAL A 434 7.97 23.80 -11.22
C VAL A 434 8.48 25.20 -10.87
N VAL A 435 7.93 25.79 -9.81
CA VAL A 435 8.39 27.06 -9.24
C VAL A 435 9.21 26.78 -7.98
N HIS A 436 10.50 27.09 -8.04
CA HIS A 436 11.46 26.86 -6.95
C HIS A 436 11.97 28.18 -6.38
N TRP A 437 11.76 28.38 -5.09
CA TRP A 437 12.30 29.50 -4.32
C TRP A 437 13.41 29.05 -3.39
N THR A 438 14.55 29.73 -3.46
CA THR A 438 15.67 29.58 -2.53
C THR A 438 15.74 30.81 -1.66
N ASP A 439 15.90 30.63 -0.35
CA ASP A 439 16.18 31.72 0.58
C ASP A 439 17.40 31.32 1.43
N TYR A 440 18.52 31.98 1.21
CA TYR A 440 19.76 31.81 1.94
C TYR A 440 20.07 33.05 2.77
N SER A 441 20.38 32.86 4.05
CA SER A 441 20.86 33.92 4.93
C SER A 441 21.83 33.32 5.96
N PRO A 442 23.10 33.76 5.99
CA PRO A 442 24.15 33.14 6.81
C PRO A 442 23.95 33.31 8.32
N GLY A 443 23.07 34.22 8.76
CA GLY A 443 22.79 34.47 10.18
C GLY A 443 21.69 33.59 10.80
N ARG A 444 21.07 32.67 10.04
CA ARG A 444 19.96 31.83 10.54
C ARG A 444 20.46 30.48 11.04
N SER A 445 19.77 29.93 12.04
CA SER A 445 19.98 28.55 12.51
C SER A 445 19.85 27.51 11.40
N LYS A 446 18.97 27.75 10.42
CA LYS A 446 18.91 27.06 9.13
C LYS A 446 19.24 28.06 8.02
N PRO A 447 20.51 28.15 7.58
CA PRO A 447 20.94 29.17 6.64
C PRO A 447 20.19 29.12 5.32
N LEU A 448 19.84 27.91 4.85
CA LEU A 448 19.16 27.67 3.58
C LEU A 448 17.73 27.15 3.80
N LYS A 449 16.78 27.80 3.14
CA LYS A 449 15.39 27.34 3.00
C LYS A 449 15.06 27.21 1.51
N ARG A 450 14.23 26.22 1.18
CA ARG A 450 13.73 25.98 -0.17
C ARG A 450 12.22 25.80 -0.13
N THR A 451 11.53 26.38 -1.11
CA THR A 451 10.10 26.18 -1.34
C THR A 451 9.93 25.71 -2.77
N VAL A 452 9.16 24.64 -2.97
CA VAL A 452 8.80 24.14 -4.30
C VAL A 452 7.28 24.18 -4.42
N ARG A 453 6.80 24.63 -5.58
CA ARG A 453 5.40 24.64 -5.97
C ARG A 453 5.28 24.08 -7.38
N LEU A 454 4.19 23.38 -7.64
CA LEU A 454 3.86 22.79 -8.94
C LEU A 454 2.74 23.63 -9.57
N ALA A 455 2.71 23.69 -10.90
CA ALA A 455 1.64 24.35 -11.65
C ALA A 455 1.30 23.56 -12.91
N ALA A 456 0.02 23.55 -13.28
CA ALA A 456 -0.45 22.82 -14.46
C ALA A 456 -0.20 23.60 -15.76
N ASN A 457 -0.09 24.92 -15.68
CA ASN A 457 0.09 25.80 -16.83
C ASN A 457 0.98 27.02 -16.48
N GLU A 458 1.36 27.76 -17.51
CA GLU A 458 2.28 28.90 -17.39
C GLU A 458 1.69 30.06 -16.58
N ALA A 459 0.38 30.30 -16.72
CA ALA A 459 -0.31 31.38 -16.01
C ALA A 459 -0.29 31.15 -14.49
N GLU A 460 -0.63 29.93 -14.05
CA GLU A 460 -0.51 29.53 -12.64
C GLU A 460 0.94 29.60 -12.14
N ALA A 461 1.91 29.12 -12.94
CA ALA A 461 3.32 29.16 -12.56
C ALA A 461 3.81 30.61 -12.36
N THR A 462 3.35 31.52 -13.24
CA THR A 462 3.65 32.95 -13.18
C THR A 462 3.04 33.59 -11.94
N GLN A 463 1.77 33.32 -11.66
CA GLN A 463 1.10 33.83 -10.47
C GLN A 463 1.81 33.37 -9.19
N ILE A 464 2.12 32.08 -9.07
CA ILE A 464 2.85 31.54 -7.92
C ILE A 464 4.22 32.20 -7.77
N ALA A 465 4.93 32.44 -8.87
CA ALA A 465 6.22 33.09 -8.88
C ALA A 465 6.14 34.55 -8.41
N ASP A 466 5.14 35.31 -8.87
CA ASP A 466 4.91 36.68 -8.48
C ASP A 466 4.50 36.79 -7.00
N ASP A 467 3.63 35.90 -6.52
CA ASP A 467 3.25 35.83 -5.10
C ASP A 467 4.48 35.54 -4.22
N LEU A 468 5.38 34.65 -4.67
CA LEU A 468 6.63 34.34 -3.95
C LEU A 468 7.56 35.56 -3.90
N ILE A 469 7.67 36.32 -5.00
CA ILE A 469 8.45 37.56 -5.02
C ILE A 469 7.81 38.59 -4.10
N GLU A 470 6.52 38.87 -4.24
CA GLU A 470 5.82 39.88 -3.45
C GLU A 470 5.94 39.58 -1.95
N SER A 471 5.73 38.32 -1.57
CA SER A 471 5.80 37.90 -0.16
C SER A 471 7.21 37.94 0.42
N ASN A 472 8.25 37.71 -0.38
CA ASN A 472 9.61 37.58 0.13
C ASN A 472 10.46 38.84 -0.11
N ILE A 473 10.41 39.46 -1.29
CA ILE A 473 11.25 40.60 -1.65
C ILE A 473 10.67 41.88 -1.05
N LYS A 474 11.13 42.20 0.17
CA LYS A 474 10.77 43.42 0.92
C LYS A 474 11.90 44.46 0.85
N LYS A 475 11.72 45.59 1.53
CA LYS A 475 12.70 46.69 1.56
C LYS A 475 14.13 46.21 1.86
N GLY A 476 15.07 46.64 1.02
CA GLY A 476 16.51 46.36 1.14
C GLY A 476 17.00 45.11 0.40
N TRP A 477 16.14 44.38 -0.31
CA TRP A 477 16.56 43.40 -1.31
C TRP A 477 16.74 44.07 -2.67
N GLN A 478 17.80 43.72 -3.38
CA GLN A 478 18.12 44.23 -4.71
C GLN A 478 18.23 43.07 -5.69
N ARG A 479 17.71 43.24 -6.91
CA ARG A 479 17.85 42.23 -7.97
C ARG A 479 19.31 42.22 -8.45
N ALA A 480 19.86 41.02 -8.61
CA ALA A 480 21.28 40.76 -8.87
C ALA A 480 21.54 39.98 -10.17
N ASP A 481 20.50 39.71 -10.98
CA ASP A 481 20.62 39.03 -12.28
C ASP A 481 21.01 39.92 -13.45
N SER A 482 21.02 41.23 -13.21
CA SER A 482 21.39 42.25 -14.18
C SER A 482 22.79 42.75 -13.82
N ALA A 483 23.79 41.93 -14.17
CA ALA A 483 25.19 42.27 -14.32
C ALA A 483 25.76 41.44 -15.47
#